data_AF-A0A949KH92-F1
#
_entry.id   AF-A0A949KH92-F1
#
_cell.length_a   1.000
_cell.length_b   1.000
_cell.length_c   1.000
_cell.angle_alpha   90.00
_cell.angle_beta   90.00
_cell.angle_gamma   90.00
#
_symmetry.space_group_name_H-M   'P 1'
#
loop_
_entity.id
_entity.type
_entity.pdbx_description
1 polymer ?
#
loop_
_entity_poly.entity_id
_entity_poly.type
_entity_poly.pdbx_seq_one_letter_code
_entity_poly.pdbx_strand_id
1 'polypeptide(L)' 'MTVQTDIQKNVAQAQSMLGAYSMAASSTQDQMAKKMYQELAQDMQRHVDSLNARLSYLEKNNPMYQQQQQAPQ' A
#
# COMPACT_ATOMS: atom_id res chain seq x y z
N MET A 1 3.85 -14.92 12.40
CA MET A 1 3.60 -13.81 11.45
C MET A 1 4.76 -12.85 11.57
N THR A 2 5.34 -12.42 10.46
CA THR A 2 6.41 -11.42 10.47
C THR A 2 5.80 -10.05 10.17
N VAL A 3 6.48 -8.99 10.60
CA VAL A 3 6.12 -7.60 10.27
C VAL A 3 5.95 -7.40 8.75
N GLN A 4 6.71 -8.14 7.93
CA GLN A 4 6.59 -8.12 6.48
C GLN A 4 5.22 -8.63 6.00
N THR A 5 4.77 -9.79 6.50
CA THR A 5 3.47 -10.37 6.15
C THR A 5 2.31 -9.45 6.59
N ASP A 6 2.46 -8.78 7.73
CA ASP A 6 1.45 -7.83 8.21
C ASP A 6 1.40 -6.57 7.33
N ILE A 7 2.55 -6.05 6.88
CA ILE A 7 2.59 -4.93 5.92
C ILE A 7 1.97 -5.32 4.58
N GLN A 8 2.23 -6.52 4.06
CA GLN A 8 1.60 -7.01 2.83
C GLN A 8 0.07 -7.05 2.94
N LYS A 9 -0.46 -7.55 4.06
CA LYS A 9 -1.91 -7.52 4.33
C LYS A 9 -2.45 -6.09 4.40
N ASN A 10 -1.69 -5.16 4.98
CA ASN A 10 -2.10 -3.76 5.06
C ASN A 10 -2.09 -3.08 3.69
N VAL A 11 -1.12 -3.38 2.82
CA VAL A 11 -1.10 -2.92 1.42
C VAL A 11 -2.37 -3.39 0.70
N ALA A 12 -2.73 -4.66 0.81
CA ALA A 12 -3.93 -5.21 0.17
C ALA A 12 -5.22 -4.53 0.68
N GLN A 13 -5.34 -4.29 1.98
CA GLN A 13 -6.48 -3.58 2.56
C GLN A 13 -6.55 -2.12 2.08
N ALA A 14 -5.40 -1.43 2.04
CA ALA A 14 -5.32 -0.06 1.54
C ALA A 14 -5.71 0.04 0.06
N GLN A 15 -5.25 -0.89 -0.78
CA GLN A 15 -5.66 -0.98 -2.19
C GLN A 15 -7.17 -1.23 -2.35
N SER A 16 -7.76 -2.09 -1.52
CA SER A 16 -9.20 -2.33 -1.51
C SER A 16 -9.99 -1.06 -1.17
N MET A 17 -9.57 -0.31 -0.14
CA MET A 17 -10.20 0.96 0.22
C MET A 17 -10.01 2.04 -0.85
N LEU A 18 -8.83 2.11 -1.48
CA LEU A 18 -8.57 3.01 -2.61
C LEU A 18 -9.56 2.75 -3.75
N GLY A 19 -9.77 1.48 -4.11
CA GLY A 19 -10.74 1.07 -5.10
C GLY A 19 -12.16 1.47 -4.71
N ALA A 20 -12.55 1.21 -3.46
CA ALA A 20 -13.87 1.59 -2.94
C ALA A 20 -14.13 3.10 -3.00
N TYR A 21 -13.17 3.93 -2.61
CA TYR A 21 -13.30 5.40 -2.71
C TYR A 21 -13.38 5.87 -4.17
N SER A 22 -12.55 5.30 -5.04
CA SER A 22 -12.57 5.64 -6.48
C SER A 22 -13.91 5.27 -7.13
N MET A 23 -14.49 4.13 -6.77
CA MET A 23 -15.82 3.71 -7.22
C MET A 23 -16.90 4.65 -6.67
N ALA A 24 -16.85 5.00 -5.38
CA ALA A 24 -17.82 5.90 -4.74
C ALA A 24 -17.77 7.32 -5.35
N ALA A 25 -16.58 7.85 -5.62
CA ALA A 25 -16.40 9.12 -6.33
C ALA A 25 -17.00 9.08 -7.75
N SER A 26 -16.95 7.92 -8.42
CA SER A 26 -17.45 7.75 -9.77
C SER A 26 -18.96 7.54 -9.84
N SER A 27 -19.57 6.95 -8.81
CA SER A 27 -20.99 6.59 -8.78
C SER A 27 -21.88 7.65 -8.12
N THR A 28 -21.33 8.48 -7.23
CA THR A 28 -22.10 9.51 -6.53
C THR A 28 -22.52 10.65 -7.46
N GLN A 29 -23.74 11.15 -7.25
CA GLN A 29 -24.28 12.33 -7.94
C GLN A 29 -24.02 13.64 -7.15
N ASP A 30 -23.72 13.52 -5.85
CA ASP A 30 -23.39 14.64 -4.99
C ASP A 30 -21.96 15.13 -5.27
N GLN A 31 -21.83 16.39 -5.70
CA GLN A 31 -20.54 16.98 -6.06
C GLN A 31 -19.60 17.16 -4.87
N MET A 32 -20.14 17.43 -3.68
CA MET A 32 -19.34 17.54 -2.45
C MET A 32 -18.83 16.17 -2.03
N ALA A 33 -19.68 15.15 -2.07
CA ALA A 33 -19.28 13.77 -1.78
C ALA A 33 -18.25 13.27 -2.81
N LYS A 34 -18.39 13.63 -4.08
CA LYS A 34 -17.42 13.31 -5.13
C LYS A 34 -16.02 13.83 -4.80
N LYS A 35 -15.91 15.12 -4.44
CA LYS A 35 -14.63 15.73 -4.05
C LYS A 35 -14.05 15.04 -2.81
N MET A 36 -14.88 14.79 -1.80
CA MET A 36 -14.47 14.08 -0.58
C MET A 36 -13.90 12.68 -0.91
N TYR A 37 -14.58 11.87 -1.73
CA TYR A 37 -14.08 10.55 -2.08
C TYR A 37 -12.81 10.60 -2.94
N GLN A 38 -12.65 11.61 -3.79
CA GLN A 38 -11.41 11.81 -4.55
C GLN A 38 -10.24 12.14 -3.61
N GLU A 39 -10.44 12.99 -2.60
CA GLU A 39 -9.43 13.30 -1.59
C GLU A 39 -9.07 12.04 -0.78
N LEU A 40 -10.06 11.28 -0.32
CA LEU A 40 -9.84 10.01 0.39
C LEU A 40 -9.07 8.98 -0.46
N ALA A 41 -9.35 8.91 -1.77
CA ALA A 41 -8.62 8.06 -2.69
C ALA A 41 -7.16 8.51 -2.82
N GLN A 42 -6.90 9.81 -2.96
CA GLN A 42 -5.54 10.35 -3.02
C GLN A 42 -4.75 10.06 -1.73
N ASP A 43 -5.39 10.19 -0.58
CA ASP A 43 -4.79 9.89 0.72
C ASP A 43 -4.45 8.40 0.83
N MET A 44 -5.36 7.54 0.40
CA MET A 44 -5.12 6.09 0.41
C MET A 44 -4.01 5.67 -0.56
N GLN A 45 -3.87 6.33 -1.71
CA GLN A 45 -2.73 6.11 -2.60
C GLN A 45 -1.40 6.41 -1.87
N ARG A 46 -1.32 7.52 -1.12
CA ARG A 46 -0.13 7.85 -0.33
C ARG A 46 0.15 6.80 0.77
N HIS A 47 -0.89 6.18 1.33
CA HIS A 47 -0.72 5.06 2.27
C HIS A 47 -0.14 3.84 1.57
N VAL A 48 -0.68 3.46 0.40
CA VAL A 48 -0.17 2.34 -0.41
C VAL A 48 1.31 2.56 -0.75
N ASP A 49 1.68 3.75 -1.20
CA ASP A 49 3.05 4.08 -1.59
C ASP A 49 4.01 3.98 -0.39
N SER A 50 3.59 4.51 0.77
CA SER A 50 4.39 4.46 2.00
C SER A 50 4.61 3.02 2.51
N LEU A 51 3.56 2.20 2.48
CA LEU A 51 3.62 0.80 2.90
C LEU A 51 4.48 -0.04 1.94
N ASN A 52 4.37 0.20 0.63
CA ASN A 52 5.22 -0.44 -0.37
C ASN A 52 6.69 -0.06 -0.20
N ALA A 53 6.99 1.22 0.03
CA ALA A 53 8.36 1.67 0.31
C ALA A 53 8.95 0.97 1.54
N ARG A 54 8.15 0.81 2.60
CA ARG A 54 8.56 0.05 3.79
C ARG A 54 8.77 -1.44 3.49
N LEU A 55 7.88 -2.04 2.71
CA LEU A 55 7.99 -3.44 2.31
C LEU A 55 9.29 -3.69 1.53
N SER A 56 9.59 -2.85 0.53
CA SER A 56 10.84 -2.92 -0.22
C SER A 56 12.09 -2.71 0.64
N TYR A 57 12.04 -1.82 1.65
CA TYR A 57 13.12 -1.67 2.61
C TYR A 57 13.35 -2.97 3.41
N LEU A 58 12.28 -3.61 3.89
CA LEU A 58 12.39 -4.85 4.65
C LEU A 58 12.92 -6.01 3.80
N GLU A 59 12.55 -6.08 2.52
CA GLU A 59 13.06 -7.08 1.58
C GLU A 59 14.57 -6.92 1.34
N LYS A 60 15.03 -5.69 1.06
CA LYS A 60 16.44 -5.40 0.82
C LYS A 60 17.33 -5.59 2.05
N ASN A 61 16.79 -5.31 3.24
CA ASN A 61 17.51 -5.45 4.51
C ASN A 61 17.20 -6.77 5.22
N ASN A 62 16.57 -7.73 4.53
CA ASN A 62 16.32 -9.04 5.11
C ASN A 62 17.67 -9.79 5.21
N PRO A 63 18.09 -10.24 6.41
CA PRO A 63 19.37 -10.91 6.59
C PRO A 63 19.54 -12.16 5.72
N MET A 64 18.45 -12.85 5.33
CA MET A 64 18.52 -13.93 4.34
C MET A 64 18.98 -13.44 2.95
N TYR A 65 18.48 -12.29 2.49
CA TYR A 65 18.90 -11.67 1.23
C TYR A 65 20.36 -11.22 1.29
N GLN A 66 20.81 -10.72 2.46
CA GLN A 66 22.19 -10.32 2.68
C GLN A 66 23.15 -11.52 2.77
N GLN A 67 22.75 -12.64 3.39
CA GLN A 67 23.53 -13.88 3.40
C GLN A 67 23.67 -14.49 2.00
N GLN A 68 22.64 -14.38 1.16
CA GLN A 68 22.69 -14.92 -0.20
C GLN A 68 23.59 -14.10 -1.14
N GLN A 69 23.87 -12.83 -0.82
CA GLN A 69 24.87 -12.01 -1.52
C GLN A 69 26.30 -12.23 -1.05
N GLN A 70 26.50 -12.90 0.09
CA GLN A 70 27.82 -13.15 0.68
C GLN A 70 28.36 -14.57 0.46
N ALA A 71 27.63 -15.43 -0.26
CA ALA A 71 28.14 -16.74 -0.68
C ALA A 71 29.20 -16.55 -1.79
N PRO A 72 30.47 -16.92 -1.58
CA PRO A 72 31.46 -16.96 -2.65
C PRO A 72 31.06 -18.07 -3.64
N GLN A 73 31.29 -17.81 -4.94
CA GLN A 73 31.27 -18.85 -5.98
C GLN A 73 32.38 -19.87 -5.76
#